data_AF-A0A0C4FA68-F1
#
_entry.id   AF-A0A0C4FA68-F1
#
_cell.length_a   1.000
_cell.length_b   1.000
_cell.length_c   1.000
_cell.angle_alpha   90.00
_cell.angle_beta   90.00
_cell.angle_gamma   90.00
#
_symmetry.space_group_name_H-M   'P 1'
#
loop_
_entity.id
_entity.type
_entity.pdbx_description
1 polymer ?
#
loop_
_entity_poly.entity_id
_entity_poly.type
_entity_poly.pdbx_seq_one_letter_code
_entity_poly.pdbx_strand_id
1 'polypeptide(L)'
;MAQQVRFFIRSAEVKDVVETLDGFEPPNWTALKAAMLAHWGKIDISRFTTQDLENLVQGWKEKGGVASVVDFQEFRKTWQPIQSYLLRKDHIDSVEEIKRLYYQSFLAGLQERIRDQLIKDKTMITTQDNRFKLPCLRS
;
A
#
# COMPACT_ATOMS: atom_id res chain seq x y z
N MET A 1 13.62 28.57 21.22
CA MET A 1 12.89 27.32 20.94
C MET A 1 13.42 26.58 19.70
N ALA A 2 13.63 27.24 18.56
CA ALA A 2 14.09 26.60 17.31
C ALA A 2 15.34 25.70 17.47
N GLN A 3 16.38 26.17 18.15
CA GLN A 3 17.63 25.41 18.35
C GLN A 3 17.50 24.20 19.29
N GLN A 4 16.42 24.08 20.07
CA GLN A 4 16.23 22.94 20.97
C GLN A 4 15.88 21.66 20.21
N VAL A 5 15.38 21.77 18.98
CA VAL A 5 14.96 20.63 18.16
C VAL A 5 16.11 19.68 17.84
N ARG A 6 17.34 20.20 17.69
CA ARG A 6 18.54 19.39 17.40
C ARG A 6 18.82 18.31 18.46
N PHE A 7 18.38 18.51 19.71
CA PHE A 7 18.60 17.55 20.80
C PHE A 7 17.63 16.36 20.74
N PHE A 8 16.53 16.47 20.00
CA PHE A 8 15.57 15.39 19.81
C PHE A 8 15.84 14.54 18.56
N ILE A 9 16.77 14.97 17.70
CA ILE A 9 17.11 14.29 16.45
C ILE A 9 18.25 13.29 16.71
N ARG A 10 17.99 12.00 16.43
CA ARG A 10 18.97 10.91 16.64
C ARG A 10 19.90 10.68 15.45
N SER A 11 19.49 11.08 14.25
CA SER A 11 20.30 10.95 13.03
C SER A 11 21.18 12.19 12.85
N ALA A 12 22.49 11.97 12.66
CA ALA A 12 23.43 13.05 12.35
C ALA A 12 23.07 13.74 11.03
N GLU A 13 22.64 12.99 10.02
CA GLU A 13 22.26 13.51 8.71
C GLU A 13 21.04 14.44 8.80
N VAL A 14 20.01 14.03 9.55
CA VAL A 14 18.81 14.86 9.75
C VAL A 14 19.13 16.11 10.55
N LYS A 15 20.06 16.00 11.51
CA LYS A 15 20.50 17.12 12.32
C LYS A 15 21.22 18.15 11.44
N ASP A 16 22.18 17.72 10.62
CA ASP A 16 22.93 18.62 9.73
C ASP A 16 21.99 19.37 8.80
N VAL A 17 20.98 18.70 8.23
CA VAL A 17 19.96 19.36 7.41
C VAL A 17 19.19 20.40 8.23
N VAL A 18 18.71 20.09 9.43
CA VAL A 18 17.97 21.04 10.28
C VAL A 18 18.80 22.29 10.59
N GLU A 19 20.10 22.14 10.82
CA GLU A 19 20.99 23.27 11.13
C GLU A 19 21.19 24.22 9.92
N THR A 20 20.96 23.73 8.70
CA THR A 20 20.99 24.55 7.46
C THR A 20 19.66 25.19 7.09
N LEU A 21 18.56 24.86 7.77
CA LEU A 21 17.22 25.36 7.43
C LEU A 21 16.98 26.77 7.96
N ASP A 22 16.22 27.54 7.18
CA ASP A 22 15.84 28.90 7.54
C ASP A 22 15.08 28.94 8.87
N GLY A 23 15.44 29.87 9.75
CA GLY A 23 14.91 29.96 11.10
C GLY A 23 15.60 29.08 12.15
N PHE A 24 16.61 28.28 11.78
CA PHE A 24 17.52 27.69 12.78
C PHE A 24 18.46 28.74 13.36
N GLU A 25 19.05 29.56 12.49
CA GLU A 25 19.88 30.70 12.85
C GLU A 25 19.61 31.89 11.90
N PRO A 26 19.14 33.05 12.40
CA PRO A 26 18.72 33.31 13.78
C PRO A 26 17.50 32.47 14.21
N PRO A 27 17.37 32.13 15.50
CA PRO A 27 16.36 31.18 15.97
C PRO A 27 14.93 31.73 15.83
N ASN A 28 14.22 31.26 14.82
CA ASN A 28 12.81 31.56 14.54
C ASN A 28 12.04 30.26 14.33
N TRP A 29 11.22 29.89 15.32
CA TRP A 29 10.48 28.63 15.28
C TRP A 29 9.47 28.54 14.13
N THR A 30 8.80 29.66 13.81
CA THR A 30 7.80 29.69 12.74
C THR A 30 8.45 29.46 11.38
N ALA A 31 9.58 30.13 11.12
CA ALA A 31 10.36 29.96 9.90
C ALA A 31 10.97 28.55 9.81
N LEU A 32 11.56 28.06 10.90
CA LEU A 32 12.12 26.71 10.97
C LEU A 32 11.06 25.66 10.68
N LYS A 33 9.91 25.71 11.35
CA LYS A 33 8.81 24.76 11.10
C LYS A 33 8.35 24.79 9.64
N ALA A 34 8.26 25.97 9.02
CA ALA A 34 7.88 26.09 7.62
C ALA A 34 8.94 25.48 6.69
N ALA A 35 10.23 25.73 6.97
CA ALA A 35 11.35 25.16 6.21
C ALA A 35 11.43 23.64 6.36
N MET A 36 11.20 23.10 7.58
CA MET A 36 11.12 21.65 7.82
C MET A 36 9.96 21.01 7.06
N LEU A 37 8.79 21.65 7.04
CA LEU A 37 7.64 21.18 6.26
C LEU A 37 7.83 21.35 4.75
N ALA A 38 8.59 22.35 4.29
CA ALA A 38 8.91 22.50 2.87
C ALA A 38 9.94 21.44 2.42
N HIS A 39 10.93 21.14 3.27
CA HIS A 39 12.00 20.20 3.01
C HIS A 39 11.54 18.74 3.13
N TRP A 40 10.77 18.41 4.18
CA TRP A 40 10.29 17.03 4.44
C TRP A 40 8.79 16.83 4.30
N GLY A 41 7.96 17.87 4.37
CA GLY A 41 6.50 17.75 4.31
C GLY A 41 5.96 17.39 2.92
N LYS A 42 6.82 17.33 1.90
CA LYS A 42 6.50 16.71 0.60
C LYS A 42 6.76 15.21 0.56
N ILE A 43 7.39 14.63 1.59
CA ILE A 43 7.47 13.19 1.69
C ILE A 43 6.10 12.75 2.18
N ASP A 44 5.21 12.51 1.22
CA ASP A 44 4.06 11.64 1.43
C ASP A 44 4.66 10.26 1.69
N ILE A 45 5.06 10.02 2.95
CA ILE A 45 5.46 8.70 3.43
C ILE A 45 4.16 7.92 3.45
N SER A 46 3.72 7.51 2.27
CA SER A 46 2.64 6.59 2.07
C SER A 46 3.00 5.35 2.87
N ARG A 47 2.35 5.18 4.02
CA ARG A 47 2.60 4.04 4.92
C ARG A 47 2.50 2.72 4.17
N PHE A 48 1.64 2.69 3.16
CA PHE A 48 1.57 1.63 2.17
C PHE A 48 1.32 2.19 0.76
N THR A 49 1.85 1.48 -0.21
CA THR A 49 1.74 1.71 -1.66
C THR A 49 1.13 0.49 -2.35
N THR A 50 0.77 0.63 -3.63
CA THR A 50 0.37 -0.52 -4.45
C THR A 50 1.51 -1.55 -4.60
N GLN A 51 2.78 -1.11 -4.56
CA GLN A 51 3.95 -2.00 -4.57
C GLN A 51 3.96 -2.96 -3.37
N ASP A 52 3.47 -2.53 -2.20
CA ASP A 52 3.40 -3.40 -1.02
C ASP A 52 2.42 -4.57 -1.23
N LEU A 53 1.34 -4.34 -1.99
CA LEU A 53 0.42 -5.42 -2.39
C LEU A 53 1.09 -6.37 -3.38
N GLU A 54 1.82 -5.85 -4.37
CA GLU A 54 2.55 -6.68 -5.33
C GLU A 54 3.60 -7.56 -4.64
N ASN A 55 4.38 -6.98 -3.73
CA ASN A 55 5.37 -7.68 -2.93
C ASN A 55 4.72 -8.75 -2.05
N LEU A 56 3.58 -8.44 -1.43
CA LEU A 56 2.81 -9.41 -0.64
C LEU A 56 2.35 -10.59 -1.52
N VAL A 57 1.78 -10.31 -2.70
CA VAL A 57 1.33 -11.35 -3.64
C VAL A 57 2.50 -12.21 -4.10
N GLN A 58 3.63 -11.58 -4.43
CA GLN A 58 4.82 -12.28 -4.89
C GLN A 58 5.38 -13.20 -3.80
N GLY A 59 5.46 -12.72 -2.55
CA GLY A 59 5.88 -13.54 -1.41
C GLY A 59 4.94 -14.72 -1.15
N TRP A 60 3.63 -14.57 -1.41
CA TRP A 60 2.70 -15.69 -1.34
C TRP A 60 2.88 -16.67 -2.51
N LYS A 61 3.07 -16.17 -3.74
CA LYS A 61 3.35 -17.03 -4.91
C LYS A 61 4.60 -17.89 -4.71
N GLU A 62 5.66 -17.31 -4.17
CA GLU A 62 6.91 -18.02 -3.87
C GLU A 62 6.74 -19.12 -2.81
N LYS A 63 5.78 -18.94 -1.88
CA LYS A 63 5.39 -19.96 -0.90
C LYS A 63 4.47 -21.06 -1.46
N GLY A 64 4.12 -21.00 -2.75
CA GLY A 64 3.16 -21.92 -3.38
C GLY A 64 1.74 -21.37 -3.47
N GLY A 65 1.54 -20.10 -3.12
CA GLY A 65 0.24 -19.43 -3.11
C GLY A 65 -0.60 -19.79 -1.87
N VAL A 66 -1.69 -19.04 -1.69
CA VAL A 66 -2.70 -19.34 -0.66
C VAL A 66 -3.41 -20.64 -1.03
N ALA A 67 -3.19 -21.70 -0.28
CA ALA A 67 -3.67 -23.06 -0.59
C ALA A 67 -4.63 -23.63 0.45
N SER A 68 -4.59 -23.15 1.70
CA SER A 68 -5.43 -23.62 2.79
C SER A 68 -6.24 -22.49 3.44
N VAL A 69 -7.19 -22.87 4.30
CA VAL A 69 -7.98 -21.91 5.10
C VAL A 69 -7.08 -21.13 6.07
N VAL A 70 -6.04 -21.77 6.60
CA VAL A 70 -5.06 -21.12 7.50
C VAL A 70 -4.27 -20.07 6.73
N ASP A 71 -3.74 -20.43 5.56
CA ASP A 71 -3.02 -19.49 4.68
C ASP A 71 -3.89 -18.29 4.31
N PHE A 72 -5.17 -18.54 4.01
CA PHE A 72 -6.11 -17.49 3.66
C PHE A 72 -6.32 -16.51 4.81
N GLN A 73 -6.42 -17.00 6.06
CA GLN A 73 -6.55 -16.13 7.23
C GLN A 73 -5.29 -15.29 7.45
N GLU A 74 -4.10 -15.86 7.25
CA GLU A 74 -2.83 -15.14 7.38
C GLU A 74 -2.64 -14.09 6.28
N PHE A 75 -2.93 -14.46 5.03
CA PHE A 75 -2.96 -13.55 3.90
C PHE A 75 -3.94 -12.40 4.15
N ARG A 76 -5.14 -12.69 4.64
CA ARG A 76 -6.16 -11.66 4.90
C ARG A 76 -5.73 -10.69 6.00
N LYS A 77 -5.08 -11.18 7.07
CA LYS A 77 -4.55 -10.33 8.16
C LYS A 77 -3.51 -9.31 7.66
N THR A 78 -2.75 -9.65 6.62
CA THR A 78 -1.73 -8.78 6.03
C THR A 78 -2.28 -7.91 4.90
N TRP A 79 -3.19 -8.43 4.09
CA TRP A 79 -3.82 -7.72 2.97
C TRP A 79 -4.78 -6.61 3.42
N GLN A 80 -5.66 -6.89 4.39
CA GLN A 80 -6.72 -5.95 4.80
C GLN A 80 -6.21 -4.57 5.26
N PRO A 81 -5.15 -4.48 6.09
CA PRO A 81 -4.59 -3.19 6.50
C PRO A 81 -4.06 -2.37 5.31
N ILE A 82 -3.40 -3.02 4.36
CA ILE A 82 -2.82 -2.37 3.17
C ILE A 82 -3.94 -1.84 2.27
N GLN A 83 -4.89 -2.68 1.89
CA GLN A 83 -6.06 -2.27 1.10
C GLN A 83 -6.82 -1.11 1.76
N SER A 84 -7.10 -1.21 3.06
CA SER A 84 -7.84 -0.17 3.79
C SER A 84 -7.10 1.16 3.80
N TYR A 85 -5.76 1.12 3.88
CA TYR A 85 -4.93 2.32 3.80
C TYR A 85 -5.01 2.96 2.42
N LEU A 86 -4.85 2.15 1.36
CA LEU A 86 -4.86 2.66 -0.02
C LEU A 86 -6.20 3.32 -0.38
N LEU A 87 -7.32 2.72 0.02
CA LEU A 87 -8.65 3.33 -0.17
C LEU A 87 -8.82 4.63 0.62
N ARG A 88 -8.35 4.69 1.86
CA ARG A 88 -8.50 5.88 2.71
C ARG A 88 -7.62 7.05 2.28
N LYS A 89 -6.57 6.77 1.50
CA LYS A 89 -5.62 7.76 1.00
C LYS A 89 -5.82 8.08 -0.47
N ASP A 90 -6.91 7.57 -1.07
CA ASP A 90 -7.21 7.73 -2.49
C ASP A 90 -6.02 7.31 -3.38
N HIS A 91 -5.24 6.32 -2.93
CA HIS A 91 -4.17 5.70 -3.74
C HIS A 91 -4.74 4.69 -4.73
N ILE A 92 -5.94 4.19 -4.46
CA ILE A 92 -6.77 3.41 -5.38
C ILE A 92 -8.20 3.95 -5.28
N ASP A 93 -8.86 4.10 -6.42
CA ASP A 93 -10.25 4.57 -6.49
C ASP A 93 -11.22 3.47 -6.06
N SER A 94 -10.84 2.20 -6.28
CA SER A 94 -11.66 1.07 -5.84
C SER A 94 -10.89 -0.24 -5.64
N VAL A 95 -11.53 -1.18 -4.93
CA VAL A 95 -11.01 -2.54 -4.71
C VAL A 95 -10.84 -3.34 -6.00
N GLU A 96 -11.55 -2.95 -7.06
CA GLU A 96 -11.45 -3.54 -8.39
C GLU A 96 -10.05 -3.44 -8.98
N GLU A 97 -9.30 -2.37 -8.69
CA GLU A 97 -7.94 -2.18 -9.20
C GLU A 97 -6.98 -3.23 -8.67
N ILE A 98 -7.11 -3.57 -7.39
CA ILE A 98 -6.24 -4.54 -6.69
C ILE A 98 -6.79 -5.96 -6.73
N LYS A 99 -7.97 -6.16 -7.31
CA LYS A 99 -8.66 -7.45 -7.37
C LYS A 99 -7.87 -8.51 -8.14
N ARG A 100 -7.17 -8.10 -9.21
CA ARG A 100 -6.30 -9.00 -9.96
C ARG A 100 -5.16 -9.51 -9.09
N LEU A 101 -4.53 -8.62 -8.32
CA LEU A 101 -3.46 -8.97 -7.38
C LEU A 101 -3.98 -9.94 -6.31
N TYR A 102 -5.17 -9.67 -5.76
CA TYR A 102 -5.82 -10.56 -4.81
C TYR A 102 -6.07 -11.97 -5.37
N TYR A 103 -6.55 -12.09 -6.60
CA TYR A 103 -6.77 -13.37 -7.25
C TYR A 103 -5.45 -14.12 -7.51
N GLN A 104 -4.40 -13.39 -7.87
CA GLN A 104 -3.10 -13.96 -8.18
C GLN A 104 -2.32 -14.48 -6.96
N SER A 105 -2.74 -14.16 -5.73
CA SER A 105 -2.08 -14.68 -4.52
C SER A 105 -2.43 -16.15 -4.23
N PHE A 106 -3.52 -16.68 -4.81
CA PHE A 106 -3.95 -18.05 -4.61
C PHE A 106 -3.10 -19.05 -5.38
N LEU A 107 -3.06 -20.30 -4.90
CA LEU A 107 -2.47 -21.42 -5.64
C LEU A 107 -3.09 -21.53 -7.05
N ALA A 108 -2.28 -21.80 -8.08
CA ALA A 108 -2.76 -21.88 -9.47
C ALA A 108 -3.94 -22.85 -9.67
N GLY A 109 -3.91 -24.00 -8.99
CA GLY A 109 -5.04 -24.95 -9.02
C GLY A 109 -6.32 -24.41 -8.38
N LEU A 110 -6.21 -23.54 -7.38
CA LEU A 110 -7.37 -22.85 -6.78
C LEU A 110 -7.84 -21.69 -7.66
N GLN A 111 -6.93 -20.99 -8.34
CA GLN A 111 -7.29 -19.96 -9.32
C GLN A 111 -8.20 -20.55 -10.40
N GLU A 112 -7.80 -21.65 -11.04
CA GLU A 112 -8.65 -22.29 -12.07
C GLU A 112 -10.00 -22.76 -11.51
N ARG A 113 -10.04 -23.31 -10.28
CA ARG A 113 -11.31 -23.68 -9.63
C ARG A 113 -12.21 -22.49 -9.35
N ILE A 114 -11.63 -21.38 -8.89
CA ILE A 114 -12.36 -20.13 -8.67
C ILE A 114 -12.91 -19.63 -10.02
N ARG A 115 -12.09 -19.63 -11.07
CA ARG A 115 -12.52 -19.25 -12.42
C ARG A 115 -13.66 -20.13 -12.94
N ASP A 116 -13.53 -21.45 -12.85
CA ASP A 116 -14.57 -22.39 -13.29
C ASP A 116 -15.88 -22.18 -12.53
N GLN A 117 -15.80 -21.87 -11.23
CA GLN A 117 -16.97 -21.55 -10.43
C GLN A 117 -17.63 -20.23 -10.89
N LEU A 118 -16.84 -19.20 -11.16
CA LEU A 118 -17.35 -17.91 -11.66
C LEU A 118 -17.98 -18.01 -13.05
N ILE A 119 -17.48 -18.92 -13.89
CA ILE A 119 -18.08 -19.24 -15.19
C ILE A 119 -19.43 -19.96 -15.00
N LYS A 120 -19.46 -20.99 -14.14
CA LYS A 120 -20.67 -21.75 -13.81
C LYS A 120 -21.77 -20.86 -13.26
N ASP A 121 -21.42 -19.93 -12.39
CA ASP A 121 -22.36 -19.00 -11.75
C ASP A 121 -22.82 -17.87 -12.69
N LYS A 122 -22.39 -17.86 -13.96
CA LYS A 122 -22.64 -16.80 -14.96
C LYS A 122 -22.31 -15.39 -14.47
N THR A 123 -21.41 -15.28 -13.51
CA THR A 123 -20.98 -14.00 -12.95
C THR A 123 -19.77 -13.46 -13.71
N MET A 124 -19.02 -14.29 -14.46
CA MET A 124 -17.92 -13.80 -15.29
C MET A 124 -18.38 -12.78 -16.34
N ILE A 125 -17.85 -11.55 -16.27
CA ILE A 125 -18.09 -10.51 -17.28
C ILE A 125 -16.90 -10.50 -18.23
N THR A 126 -17.09 -10.96 -19.46
CA THR A 126 -16.09 -10.80 -20.52
C THR A 126 -16.32 -9.44 -21.16
N THR A 127 -15.32 -8.55 -21.16
CA THR A 127 -15.44 -7.29 -21.93
C THR A 127 -15.33 -7.58 -23.43
N GLN A 128 -15.87 -6.69 -24.27
CA GLN A 128 -15.88 -6.85 -25.74
C GLN A 128 -14.47 -7.08 -26.35
N ASP A 129 -13.40 -6.62 -25.70
CA ASP A 129 -12.01 -6.82 -26.14
C ASP A 129 -11.40 -8.19 -25.76
N ASN A 130 -12.21 -9.19 -25.42
CA ASN A 130 -11.74 -10.49 -24.91
C ASN A 130 -10.86 -10.40 -23.63
N ARG A 131 -10.90 -9.27 -22.93
CA ARG A 131 -10.22 -9.09 -21.64
C ARG A 131 -11.12 -9.57 -20.51
N PHE A 132 -10.54 -10.35 -19.60
CA PHE A 132 -11.25 -10.95 -18.48
C PHE A 132 -11.58 -9.89 -17.41
N LYS A 133 -12.87 -9.72 -17.08
CA LYS A 133 -13.33 -8.97 -15.90
C LYS A 133 -13.91 -9.95 -14.88
N LEU A 134 -13.33 -9.97 -13.67
CA LEU A 134 -13.88 -10.73 -12.55
C LEU A 134 -15.18 -10.06 -12.05
N PRO A 135 -16.25 -10.80 -11.77
CA PRO A 135 -17.53 -10.24 -11.29
C PRO A 135 -17.40 -9.48 -9.99
N CYS A 136 -18.13 -8.39 -9.83
CA CYS A 136 -18.28 -7.71 -8.54
C CYS A 136 -18.85 -8.69 -7.50
N LEU A 137 -18.07 -9.02 -6.48
CA LEU A 137 -18.57 -9.78 -5.33
C LEU A 137 -19.43 -8.80 -4.53
N ARG A 138 -20.73 -9.09 -4.44
CA ARG A 138 -21.64 -8.30 -3.59
C ARG A 138 -21.28 -8.59 -2.13
N SER A 139 -20.97 -7.53 -1.39
CA SER A 139 -20.71 -7.53 0.06
C SER A 139 -21.94 -7.95 0.84
#